data_AF-A0A6N2RLK5-F1
#
_entry.id   AF-A0A6N2RLK5-F1
#
_cell.length_a   1.000
_cell.length_b   1.000
_cell.length_c   1.000
_cell.angle_alpha   90.00
_cell.angle_beta   90.00
_cell.angle_gamma   90.00
#
_symmetry.space_group_name_H-M   'P 1'
#
loop_
_entity.id
_entity.type
_entity.pdbx_description
1 polymer ?
#
loop_
_entity_poly.entity_id
_entity_poly.type
_entity_poly.pdbx_seq_one_letter_code
_entity_poly.pdbx_strand_id
1 'polypeptide(L)'
;MNPKSGIPRKGILIFTRFIREAEKLASEIPNCAIVSGSTPKEERARILKGFKDGRIKVVANVGVLTTGFDYPELDTIVLARPTKSLSLYYQMVGRVIRPCQGKEGWVVDLSGNFRRFGRVEELRIEQPEKGKWCIMSRGRQLTNVVF
;
A
#
# COMPACT_ATOMS: atom_id res chain seq x y z
N MET A 1 8.12 -15.25 -9.94
CA MET A 1 8.28 -13.80 -9.68
C MET A 1 8.53 -13.01 -10.98
N ASN A 2 7.94 -13.42 -12.11
CA ASN A 2 8.13 -12.79 -13.42
C ASN A 2 6.82 -12.07 -13.79
N PRO A 3 6.77 -10.74 -13.75
CA PRO A 3 5.57 -10.01 -14.14
C PRO A 3 5.21 -10.30 -15.59
N LYS A 4 3.92 -10.21 -15.95
CA LYS A 4 3.49 -10.38 -17.36
C LYS A 4 4.16 -9.39 -18.31
N SER A 5 4.64 -8.25 -17.79
CA SER A 5 5.43 -7.27 -18.53
C SER A 5 6.89 -7.67 -18.77
N GLY A 6 7.38 -8.77 -18.17
CA GLY A 6 8.79 -9.19 -18.24
C GLY A 6 9.76 -8.34 -17.41
N ILE A 7 9.34 -7.18 -16.92
CA ILE A 7 10.15 -6.26 -16.10
C ILE A 7 10.17 -6.76 -14.65
N PRO A 8 11.33 -7.12 -14.07
CA PRO A 8 11.41 -7.53 -12.68
C PRO A 8 11.01 -6.40 -11.72
N ARG A 9 10.31 -6.74 -10.63
CA ARG A 9 9.95 -5.75 -9.60
C ARG A 9 11.12 -5.48 -8.65
N LYS A 10 11.36 -4.21 -8.36
CA LYS A 10 12.39 -3.74 -7.43
C LYS A 10 12.04 -4.10 -5.99
N GLY A 11 10.79 -3.88 -5.57
CA GLY A 11 10.33 -4.15 -4.21
C GLY A 11 8.82 -4.26 -4.11
N ILE A 12 8.35 -5.30 -3.42
CA ILE A 12 6.92 -5.59 -3.22
C ILE A 12 6.56 -5.36 -1.76
N LEU A 13 5.68 -4.39 -1.50
CA LEU A 13 5.15 -4.12 -0.17
C LEU A 13 3.70 -4.65 -0.05
N ILE A 14 3.49 -5.65 0.79
CA ILE A 14 2.18 -6.30 0.98
C ILE A 14 1.54 -5.77 2.26
N PHE A 15 0.30 -5.27 2.17
CA PHE A 15 -0.50 -4.88 3.33
C PHE A 15 -1.46 -6.01 3.71
N THR A 16 -1.29 -6.59 4.90
CA THR A 16 -2.16 -7.67 5.41
C THR A 16 -2.98 -7.22 6.61
N ARG A 17 -4.02 -7.97 6.97
CA ARG A 17 -4.88 -7.64 8.11
C ARG A 17 -4.32 -8.21 9.41
N PHE A 18 -3.82 -9.45 9.37
CA PHE A 18 -3.39 -10.23 10.54
C PHE A 18 -1.97 -10.77 10.39
N ILE A 19 -1.32 -11.02 11.53
CA ILE A 19 0.03 -11.61 11.59
C ILE A 19 0.05 -13.00 10.94
N ARG A 20 -0.95 -13.85 11.25
CA ARG A 20 -1.07 -15.20 10.67
C ARG A 20 -1.09 -15.21 9.14
N GLU A 21 -1.73 -14.23 8.52
CA GLU A 21 -1.76 -14.09 7.06
C GLU A 21 -0.39 -13.70 6.51
N ALA A 22 0.31 -12.79 7.19
CA ALA A 22 1.67 -12.40 6.82
C ALA A 22 2.66 -13.56 6.98
N GLU A 23 2.54 -14.37 8.04
CA GLU A 23 3.34 -15.58 8.28
C GLU A 23 3.14 -16.60 7.17
N LYS A 24 1.88 -16.90 6.82
CA LYS A 24 1.58 -17.80 5.71
C LYS A 24 2.18 -17.29 4.40
N LEU A 25 1.99 -16.01 4.07
CA LEU A 25 2.58 -15.41 2.86
C LEU A 25 4.11 -15.49 2.86
N ALA A 26 4.76 -15.24 4.00
CA ALA A 26 6.21 -15.30 4.10
C ALA A 26 6.76 -16.74 3.95
N SER A 27 6.00 -17.75 4.37
CA SER A 27 6.38 -19.16 4.16
C SER A 27 6.30 -19.61 2.69
N GLU A 28 5.43 -18.98 1.90
CA GLU A 28 5.19 -19.35 0.49
C GLU A 28 5.98 -18.46 -0.49
N ILE A 29 6.39 -17.26 -0.07
CA ILE A 29 7.09 -16.29 -0.92
C ILE A 29 8.58 -16.25 -0.54
N PRO A 30 9.50 -16.60 -1.45
CA PRO A 30 10.92 -16.54 -1.17
C PRO A 30 11.36 -15.10 -0.91
N ASN A 31 12.29 -14.93 0.03
CA ASN A 31 12.85 -13.62 0.39
C ASN A 31 11.79 -12.58 0.81
N CYS A 32 10.83 -13.05 1.62
CA CYS A 32 9.78 -12.25 2.24
C CYS A 32 10.06 -12.03 3.73
N ALA A 33 10.08 -10.77 4.15
CA ALA A 33 10.18 -10.40 5.57
C ALA A 33 8.86 -9.86 6.09
N ILE A 34 8.60 -10.03 7.39
CA ILE A 34 7.38 -9.53 8.05
C ILE A 34 7.75 -8.37 8.97
N VAL A 35 6.97 -7.29 8.90
CA VAL A 35 7.05 -6.18 9.84
C VAL A 35 5.67 -5.95 10.47
N SER A 36 5.61 -5.99 11.80
CA SER A 36 4.40 -5.77 12.59
C SER A 36 4.67 -4.78 13.73
N GLY A 37 3.63 -4.49 14.53
CA GLY A 37 3.77 -3.70 15.75
C GLY A 37 4.75 -4.32 16.77
N SER A 38 4.86 -5.65 16.79
CA SER A 38 5.73 -6.40 17.70
C SER A 38 7.16 -6.57 17.19
N THR A 39 7.46 -6.25 15.92
CA THR A 39 8.82 -6.31 15.39
C THR A 39 9.73 -5.31 16.13
N PRO A 40 10.80 -5.79 16.81
CA PRO A 40 11.74 -4.93 17.53
C PRO A 40 12.32 -3.83 16.63
N LYS A 41 12.66 -2.68 17.22
CA LYS A 41 13.11 -1.49 16.48
C LYS A 41 14.32 -1.78 15.60
N GLU A 42 15.32 -2.47 16.13
CA GLU A 42 16.55 -2.81 15.41
C GLU A 42 16.29 -3.81 14.27
N GLU A 43 15.48 -4.83 14.52
CA GLU A 43 15.06 -5.79 13.50
C GLU A 43 14.30 -5.10 12.36
N ARG A 44 13.35 -4.24 12.71
CA ARG A 44 12.61 -3.43 11.75
C ARG A 44 13.54 -2.57 10.90
N ALA A 45 14.52 -1.90 11.52
CA ALA A 45 15.50 -1.09 10.80
C ALA A 45 16.34 -1.94 9.83
N ARG A 46 16.78 -3.14 10.25
CA ARG A 46 17.50 -4.09 9.41
C ARG A 46 16.67 -4.55 8.21
N ILE A 47 15.42 -4.95 8.43
CA ILE A 47 14.50 -5.37 7.36
C ILE A 47 14.27 -4.22 6.36
N LEU A 48 13.93 -3.03 6.85
CA LEU A 48 13.63 -1.90 5.97
C LEU A 48 14.88 -1.44 5.18
N LYS A 49 16.07 -1.48 5.79
CA LYS A 49 17.32 -1.23 5.07
C LYS A 49 17.57 -2.31 4.01
N GLY A 50 17.43 -3.58 4.36
CA GLY A 50 17.56 -4.70 3.42
C GLY A 50 16.57 -4.60 2.25
N PHE A 51 15.36 -4.12 2.50
CA PHE A 51 14.33 -3.90 1.48
C PHE A 51 14.69 -2.77 0.53
N LYS A 52 15.15 -1.61 1.05
CA LYS A 52 15.62 -0.49 0.22
C LYS A 52 16.85 -0.84 -0.62
N ASP A 53 17.77 -1.61 -0.04
CA ASP A 53 19.00 -2.07 -0.71
C ASP A 53 18.71 -3.22 -1.72
N GLY A 54 17.46 -3.69 -1.83
CA GLY A 54 17.07 -4.78 -2.74
C GLY A 54 17.50 -6.18 -2.32
N ARG A 55 18.10 -6.33 -1.12
CA ARG A 55 18.48 -7.61 -0.51
C ARG A 55 17.26 -8.39 -0.05
N ILE A 56 16.23 -7.69 0.44
CA ILE A 56 14.89 -8.23 0.68
C ILE A 56 14.02 -7.77 -0.48
N LYS A 57 13.28 -8.69 -1.13
CA LYS A 57 12.43 -8.35 -2.28
C LYS A 57 10.98 -8.11 -1.90
N VAL A 58 10.52 -8.71 -0.81
CA VAL A 58 9.13 -8.64 -0.37
C VAL A 58 9.07 -8.31 1.11
N VAL A 59 8.24 -7.35 1.48
CA VAL A 59 7.92 -7.05 2.87
C VAL A 59 6.41 -7.11 3.06
N ALA A 60 5.95 -8.02 3.94
CA ALA A 60 4.58 -8.05 4.41
C ALA A 60 4.45 -7.21 5.69
N ASN A 61 3.53 -6.25 5.70
CA ASN A 61 3.29 -5.38 6.84
C ASN A 61 1.91 -5.59 7.46
N VAL A 62 1.87 -5.59 8.81
CA VAL A 62 0.65 -5.78 9.59
C VAL A 62 0.42 -4.57 10.49
N GLY A 63 -0.45 -3.65 10.05
CA GLY A 63 -0.86 -2.50 10.87
C GLY A 63 0.27 -1.50 11.19
N VAL A 64 1.40 -1.60 10.50
CA VAL A 64 2.57 -0.73 10.62
C VAL A 64 2.97 -0.26 9.23
N LEU A 65 3.93 0.67 9.13
CA LEU A 65 4.36 1.24 7.84
C LEU A 65 3.22 1.91 7.07
N THR A 66 2.19 2.42 7.76
CA THR A 66 1.24 3.39 7.18
C THR A 66 1.85 4.79 7.18
N THR A 67 2.70 5.11 8.17
CA THR A 67 3.47 6.36 8.30
C THR A 67 4.98 6.08 8.41
N GLY A 68 5.83 7.02 8.00
CA GLY A 68 7.28 7.02 8.30
C GLY A 68 8.22 6.17 7.43
N PHE A 69 7.73 5.19 6.64
CA PHE A 69 8.58 4.50 5.63
C PHE A 69 8.63 5.30 4.33
N ASP A 70 9.77 5.91 4.01
CA ASP A 70 10.00 6.60 2.73
C ASP A 70 10.91 5.77 1.81
N TYR A 71 10.36 5.35 0.68
CA TYR A 71 11.08 4.59 -0.36
C TYR A 71 10.48 4.93 -1.74
N PRO A 72 10.93 6.03 -2.38
CA PRO A 72 10.37 6.49 -3.66
C PRO A 72 10.48 5.47 -4.80
N GLU A 73 11.49 4.60 -4.78
CA GLU A 73 11.68 3.53 -5.78
C GLU A 73 10.72 2.34 -5.60
N LEU A 74 9.93 2.29 -4.52
CA LEU A 74 8.91 1.26 -4.33
C LEU A 74 7.97 1.23 -5.54
N ASP A 75 7.99 0.11 -6.26
CA ASP A 75 7.29 -0.03 -7.54
C ASP A 75 6.04 -0.90 -7.44
N THR A 76 5.85 -1.66 -6.35
CA THR A 76 4.72 -2.57 -6.22
C THR A 76 4.14 -2.54 -4.81
N ILE A 77 2.82 -2.35 -4.73
CA ILE A 77 2.05 -2.64 -3.52
C ILE A 77 1.02 -3.73 -3.78
N VAL A 78 0.80 -4.57 -2.77
CA VAL A 78 -0.25 -5.59 -2.78
C VAL A 78 -1.19 -5.32 -1.61
N LEU A 79 -2.47 -5.09 -1.90
CA LEU A 79 -3.52 -4.87 -0.91
C LEU A 79 -4.19 -6.21 -0.60
N ALA A 80 -3.66 -6.92 0.39
CA ALA A 80 -4.23 -8.15 0.96
C ALA A 80 -5.02 -7.86 2.26
N ARG A 81 -5.47 -6.62 2.43
CA ARG A 81 -6.28 -6.15 3.55
C ARG A 81 -7.51 -5.42 3.00
N PRO A 82 -8.73 -5.86 3.33
CA PRO A 82 -9.92 -5.05 3.08
C PRO A 82 -9.94 -3.84 4.03
N THR A 83 -10.30 -2.67 3.51
CA THR A 83 -10.51 -1.46 4.32
C THR A 83 -11.80 -0.72 3.93
N LYS A 84 -12.45 -0.12 4.94
CA LYS A 84 -13.52 0.87 4.77
C LYS A 84 -13.01 2.32 4.94
N SER A 85 -11.76 2.50 5.37
CA SER A 85 -11.14 3.82 5.50
C SER A 85 -10.52 4.25 4.18
N LEU A 86 -11.09 5.29 3.57
CA LEU A 86 -10.53 5.95 2.39
C LEU A 86 -9.12 6.49 2.68
N SER A 87 -8.93 7.11 3.84
CA SER A 87 -7.63 7.66 4.24
C SER A 87 -6.55 6.58 4.30
N LEU A 88 -6.86 5.39 4.84
CA LEU A 88 -5.91 4.27 4.86
C LEU A 88 -5.63 3.76 3.44
N TYR A 89 -6.65 3.63 2.58
CA TYR A 89 -6.46 3.24 1.18
C TYR A 89 -5.53 4.21 0.46
N TYR A 90 -5.77 5.51 0.59
CA TYR A 90 -4.93 6.55 0.00
C TYR A 90 -3.51 6.53 0.56
N GLN A 91 -3.33 6.32 1.87
CA GLN A 91 -1.99 6.19 2.47
C GLN A 91 -1.22 4.98 1.93
N MET A 92 -1.89 3.86 1.68
CA MET A 92 -1.26 2.66 1.11
C MET A 92 -0.87 2.88 -0.36
N VAL A 93 -1.82 3.33 -1.19
CA VAL A 93 -1.58 3.63 -2.62
C VAL A 93 -0.59 4.77 -2.81
N GLY A 94 -0.66 5.78 -1.94
CA GLY A 94 0.23 6.93 -1.87
C GLY A 94 1.72 6.58 -1.85
N ARG A 95 2.08 5.37 -1.42
CA ARG A 95 3.47 4.90 -1.37
C ARG A 95 4.02 4.56 -2.74
N VAL A 96 3.22 3.94 -3.60
CA VAL A 96 3.69 3.54 -4.93
C VAL A 96 3.64 4.70 -5.93
N ILE A 97 2.77 5.69 -5.72
CA ILE A 97 2.61 6.83 -6.63
C ILE A 97 3.64 7.96 -6.42
N ARG A 98 4.52 7.86 -5.41
CA ARG A 98 5.58 8.86 -5.21
C ARG A 98 6.43 8.98 -6.49
N PRO A 99 6.72 10.17 -7.02
CA PRO A 99 7.50 10.30 -8.25
C PRO A 99 8.90 9.67 -8.11
N CYS A 100 9.32 8.90 -9.11
CA CYS A 100 10.67 8.35 -9.24
C CYS A 100 10.95 8.10 -10.72
N GLN A 101 12.09 8.57 -11.24
CA GLN A 101 12.40 8.48 -12.66
C GLN A 101 12.46 7.02 -13.13
N GLY A 102 11.77 6.73 -14.24
CA GLY A 102 11.71 5.38 -14.83
C GLY A 102 10.89 4.37 -14.03
N LYS A 103 10.15 4.79 -13.00
CA LYS A 103 9.30 3.90 -12.21
C LYS A 103 7.93 3.71 -12.84
N GLU A 104 7.54 2.45 -13.01
CA GLU A 104 6.16 2.05 -13.30
C GLU A 104 5.52 1.43 -12.05
N GLY A 105 4.67 2.20 -11.37
CA GLY A 105 4.03 1.80 -10.11
C GLY A 105 2.85 0.85 -10.30
N TRP A 106 2.82 -0.24 -9.55
CA TRP A 106 1.78 -1.27 -9.61
C TRP A 106 1.02 -1.38 -8.29
N VAL A 107 -0.31 -1.39 -8.39
CA VAL A 107 -1.24 -1.65 -7.28
C VAL A 107 -1.99 -2.94 -7.58
N VAL A 108 -1.70 -3.99 -6.81
CA VAL A 108 -2.43 -5.27 -6.90
C VAL A 108 -3.42 -5.34 -5.76
N ASP A 109 -4.71 -5.24 -6.05
CA ASP A 109 -5.76 -5.27 -5.03
C ASP A 109 -6.47 -6.63 -4.98
N LEU A 110 -6.23 -7.38 -3.90
CA LEU A 110 -6.83 -8.69 -3.66
C LEU A 110 -8.10 -8.59 -2.80
N SER A 111 -8.41 -7.40 -2.27
CA SER A 111 -9.46 -7.20 -1.26
C SER A 111 -10.62 -6.33 -1.73
N GLY A 112 -10.63 -5.90 -3.00
CA GLY A 112 -11.72 -5.11 -3.60
C GLY A 112 -11.77 -3.65 -3.14
N ASN A 113 -10.68 -3.12 -2.59
CA ASN A 113 -10.54 -1.71 -2.24
C ASN A 113 -10.64 -0.80 -3.47
N PHE A 114 -10.06 -1.19 -4.60
CA PHE A 114 -10.15 -0.46 -5.87
C PHE A 114 -11.59 -0.37 -6.36
N ARG A 115 -12.33 -1.49 -6.32
CA ARG A 115 -13.78 -1.50 -6.62
C ARG A 115 -14.55 -0.59 -5.68
N ARG A 116 -14.12 -0.51 -4.41
CA ARG A 116 -14.75 0.36 -3.41
C ARG A 116 -14.38 1.83 -3.56
N PHE A 117 -13.16 2.23 -3.88
CA PHE A 117 -12.74 3.64 -3.81
C PHE A 117 -12.43 4.28 -5.16
N GLY A 118 -12.28 3.48 -6.22
CA GLY A 118 -11.88 3.95 -7.54
C GLY A 118 -10.38 4.22 -7.65
N ARG A 119 -10.00 4.88 -8.76
CA ARG A 119 -8.61 5.30 -8.99
C ARG A 119 -8.28 6.48 -8.08
N VAL A 120 -7.03 6.55 -7.65
CA VAL A 120 -6.59 7.68 -6.82
C VAL A 120 -6.56 8.98 -7.63
N GLU A 121 -6.26 8.95 -8.93
CA GLU A 121 -6.31 10.15 -9.78
C GLU A 121 -7.73 10.72 -9.98
N GLU A 122 -8.76 9.91 -9.75
CA GLU A 122 -10.17 10.29 -9.89
C GLU A 122 -10.72 10.95 -8.61
N LEU A 123 -9.96 10.96 -7.50
CA LEU A 123 -10.40 11.59 -6.26
C LEU A 123 -10.54 13.10 -6.46
N ARG A 124 -11.67 13.65 -6.03
CA ARG A 124 -11.97 15.07 -6.04
C ARG A 124 -12.51 15.49 -4.67
N ILE A 125 -12.15 16.70 -4.26
CA ILE A 125 -12.76 17.36 -3.12
C ILE A 125 -13.83 18.28 -3.68
N GLU A 126 -15.07 18.09 -3.25
CA GLU A 126 -16.23 18.86 -3.71
C GLU A 126 -16.94 19.49 -2.53
N GLN A 127 -17.64 20.60 -2.79
CA GLN A 127 -18.43 21.34 -1.82
C GLN A 127 -19.89 21.38 -2.29
N PRO A 128 -20.70 20.35 -1.98
CA PRO A 128 -22.11 20.33 -2.39
C PRO A 128 -22.94 21.44 -1.73
N GLU A 129 -22.57 21.88 -0.53
CA GLU A 129 -23.21 22.98 0.21
C GLU A 129 -22.14 23.89 0.83
N LYS A 130 -22.44 25.18 1.01
CA LYS A 130 -21.48 26.14 1.58
C LYS A 130 -20.99 25.68 2.96
N GLY A 131 -19.67 25.51 3.10
CA GLY A 131 -19.04 25.07 4.35
C GLY A 131 -19.07 23.56 4.58
N LYS A 132 -19.47 22.78 3.57
CA LYS A 132 -19.68 21.34 3.65
C LYS A 132 -18.93 20.64 2.52
N TRP A 133 -17.83 19.98 2.83
CA TRP A 133 -16.90 19.31 1.91
C TRP A 133 -17.04 17.80 1.94
N CYS A 134 -16.87 17.16 0.78
CA CYS A 134 -16.83 15.71 0.68
C CYS A 134 -15.76 15.26 -0.31
N ILE A 135 -15.38 13.97 -0.23
CA ILE A 135 -14.50 13.36 -1.22
C ILE A 135 -15.34 12.51 -2.17
N MET A 136 -15.18 12.77 -3.46
CA MET A 136 -15.91 12.15 -4.55
C MET A 136 -14.98 11.30 -5.41
N SER A 137 -15.53 10.23 -5.98
CA SER A 137 -14.90 9.47 -7.07
C SER A 137 -15.98 8.86 -7.94
N ARG A 138 -15.84 8.98 -9.27
CA ARG A 138 -16.82 8.48 -10.26
C ARG A 138 -18.26 8.94 -9.96
N GLY A 139 -18.42 10.20 -9.57
CA GLY A 139 -19.72 10.78 -9.22
C GLY A 139 -20.34 10.25 -7.92
N ARG A 140 -19.60 9.48 -7.12
CA ARG A 140 -20.09 8.92 -5.85
C ARG A 140 -19.29 9.48 -4.67
N GLN A 141 -20.01 9.87 -3.63
CA GLN A 141 -19.42 10.26 -2.35
C GLN A 141 -18.74 9.07 -1.67
N LEU A 142 -17.48 9.25 -1.28
CA LEU A 142 -16.68 8.24 -0.60
C LEU A 142 -16.63 8.42 0.91
N THR A 143 -16.94 9.62 1.41
CA THR A 143 -17.05 9.92 2.84
C THR A 143 -18.49 9.71 3.30
N ASN A 144 -18.69 9.14 4.49
CA ASN A 144 -20.03 9.01 5.08
C ASN A 144 -20.54 10.33 5.69
N VAL A 145 -19.68 11.35 5.74
CA VAL A 145 -19.97 12.67 6.29
C VAL A 145 -19.50 13.75 5.34
N VAL A 146 -20.14 14.90 5.43
CA VAL A 146 -19.75 16.15 4.81
C VAL A 146 -19.18 17.00 5.93
N PHE A 147 -17.97 17.54 5.76
CA PHE A 147 -17.19 18.18 6.84
C PHE A 147 -16.81 19.62 6.55
#